data_AF-A0A8H7G348-F1
#
_entry.id   AF-A0A8H7G348-F1
#
_cell.length_a   1.000
_cell.length_b   1.000
_cell.length_c   1.000
_cell.angle_alpha   90.00
_cell.angle_beta   90.00
_cell.angle_gamma   90.00
#
_symmetry.space_group_name_H-M   'P 1'
#
loop_
_entity.id
_entity.type
_entity.pdbx_description
1 polymer ?
#
loop_
_entity_poly.entity_id
_entity_poly.type
_entity_poly.pdbx_seq_one_letter_code
_entity_poly.pdbx_strand_id
1 'polypeptide(L)'
;MSIVIAARIRILPTSSDSANVPLPPIYAGQPIRASLSIDTSFHWAGEQPKPHHRFKLRFDVEEMVKDWLVSGRKRGDFKATDGGSFNFPITLIALHHGEVSLPKVVITPLPLTGELTMRTMVVPTADTHQVHGAERVLVLPRGGRSTFVVGMGDE
;
A
#
# COMPACT_ATOMS: atom_id res chain seq x y z
N MET A 1 -21.76 -13.63 -3.01
CA MET A 1 -20.83 -13.54 -1.87
C MET A 1 -20.04 -12.26 -2.03
N SER A 2 -20.10 -11.39 -1.03
CA SER A 2 -19.35 -10.13 -0.99
C SER A 2 -18.14 -10.31 -0.07
N ILE A 3 -16.99 -9.81 -0.50
CA ILE A 3 -15.75 -9.76 0.28
C ILE A 3 -15.51 -8.31 0.66
N VAL A 4 -15.43 -8.03 1.96
CA VAL A 4 -15.07 -6.71 2.46
C VAL A 4 -13.59 -6.68 2.74
N ILE A 5 -12.91 -5.66 2.24
CA ILE A 5 -11.46 -5.55 2.31
C ILE A 5 -11.07 -4.18 2.84
N ALA A 6 -10.21 -4.15 3.84
CA ALA A 6 -9.58 -2.93 4.32
C ALA A 6 -8.11 -2.93 3.89
N ALA A 7 -7.71 -1.93 3.11
CA ALA A 7 -6.33 -1.77 2.65
C ALA A 7 -5.67 -0.56 3.33
N ARG A 8 -4.48 -0.77 3.88
CA ARG A 8 -3.70 0.25 4.58
C ARG A 8 -2.25 0.23 4.14
N ILE A 9 -1.74 1.37 3.70
CA ILE A 9 -0.30 1.62 3.59
C ILE A 9 0.13 2.37 4.84
N ARG A 10 1.20 1.89 5.50
CA ARG A 10 1.80 2.57 6.66
C ARG A 10 3.29 2.77 6.44
N ILE A 11 3.77 3.99 6.64
CA ILE A 11 5.20 4.28 6.64
C ILE A 11 5.82 3.77 7.95
N LEU A 12 6.93 3.07 7.84
CA LEU A 12 7.63 2.47 8.98
C LEU A 12 8.77 3.39 9.43
N PRO A 13 8.96 3.57 10.75
CA PRO A 13 10.13 4.27 11.27
C PRO A 13 11.41 3.49 10.94
N THR A 14 12.53 4.21 10.80
CA THR A 14 13.84 3.62 10.51
C THR A 14 14.47 2.92 11.74
N SER A 15 14.04 3.27 12.95
CA SER A 15 14.40 2.63 14.21
C SER A 15 13.29 1.70 14.70
N SER A 16 13.67 0.53 15.20
CA SER A 16 12.77 -0.57 15.60
C SER A 16 12.00 -0.33 16.90
N ASP A 17 12.17 0.81 17.56
CA ASP A 17 11.63 1.04 18.89
C ASP A 17 10.33 1.85 18.85
N SER A 18 9.24 1.14 19.18
CA SER A 18 7.94 1.64 19.64
C SER A 18 7.05 2.41 18.64
N ALA A 19 5.77 2.07 18.66
CA ALA A 19 4.72 2.58 17.78
C ALA A 19 4.38 4.08 17.95
N ASN A 20 5.07 4.80 18.85
CA ASN A 20 4.82 6.20 19.22
C ASN A 20 5.96 7.16 18.86
N VAL A 21 7.02 6.71 18.20
CA VAL A 21 8.10 7.62 17.76
C VAL A 21 7.62 8.40 16.52
N PRO A 22 7.73 9.74 16.52
CA PRO A 22 7.40 10.54 15.35
C PRO A 22 8.26 10.09 14.16
N LEU A 23 7.63 9.97 12.99
CA LEU A 23 8.34 9.59 11.77
C LEU A 23 9.49 10.57 11.50
N PRO A 24 10.68 10.08 11.11
CA PRO A 24 11.76 10.97 10.72
C PRO A 24 11.31 11.83 9.53
N PRO A 25 11.89 13.03 9.35
CA PRO A 25 11.57 13.88 8.21
C PRO A 25 11.80 13.12 6.90
N ILE A 26 10.79 13.12 6.04
CA ILE A 26 10.81 12.46 4.75
C ILE A 26 11.28 13.45 3.71
N TYR A 27 12.27 13.09 2.91
CA TYR A 27 12.80 13.95 1.85
C TYR A 27 12.51 13.38 0.46
N ALA A 28 12.27 14.29 -0.49
CA ALA A 28 12.12 13.91 -1.90
C ALA A 28 13.36 13.16 -2.41
N GLY A 29 13.13 12.10 -3.18
CA GLY A 29 14.15 11.23 -3.77
C GLY A 29 14.79 10.24 -2.79
N GLN A 30 14.33 10.13 -1.55
CA GLN A 30 14.81 9.11 -0.60
C GLN A 30 13.89 7.89 -0.56
N PRO A 31 14.45 6.66 -0.49
CA PRO A 31 13.66 5.46 -0.26
C PRO A 31 13.08 5.41 1.17
N ILE A 32 11.77 5.19 1.26
CA ILE A 32 11.00 5.11 2.50
C ILE A 32 10.47 3.69 2.62
N ARG A 33 10.68 3.07 3.78
CA ARG A 33 10.11 1.76 4.08
C ARG A 33 8.63 1.91 4.45
N ALA A 34 7.78 1.13 3.81
CA ALA A 34 6.35 1.08 4.13
C ALA A 34 5.84 -0.37 4.12
N SER A 35 4.71 -0.58 4.77
CA SER A 35 4.01 -1.86 4.82
C SER A 35 2.59 -1.71 4.28
N LEU A 36 2.21 -2.58 3.36
CA LEU A 36 0.85 -2.74 2.89
C LEU A 36 0.16 -3.84 3.71
N SER A 37 -0.81 -3.45 4.53
CA SER A 37 -1.69 -4.36 5.27
C SER A 37 -3.03 -4.47 4.57
N ILE A 38 -3.50 -5.71 4.38
CA ILE A 38 -4.80 -6.02 3.80
C ILE A 38 -5.54 -6.93 4.77
N ASP A 39 -6.67 -6.46 5.29
CA ASP A 39 -7.56 -7.21 6.15
C ASP A 39 -8.81 -7.61 5.37
N THR A 40 -9.18 -8.89 5.42
CA THR A 40 -10.32 -9.42 4.67
C THR A 40 -11.38 -10.00 5.60
N SER A 41 -12.64 -9.64 5.36
CA SER A 41 -13.82 -10.20 6.03
C SER A 41 -14.81 -10.70 5.00
N PHE A 42 -15.38 -11.89 5.22
CA PHE A 42 -16.45 -12.44 4.37
C PHE A 42 -17.84 -12.24 4.98
N HIS A 43 -17.91 -11.48 6.07
CA HIS A 43 -19.12 -11.26 6.85
C HIS A 43 -19.64 -9.84 6.70
N TRP A 44 -20.88 -9.74 6.22
CA TRP A 44 -21.70 -8.56 6.39
C TRP A 44 -22.69 -8.84 7.52
N ALA A 45 -22.51 -8.19 8.67
CA ALA A 45 -23.43 -8.14 9.81
C ALA A 45 -24.25 -9.42 10.12
N GLY A 46 -23.60 -10.52 10.54
CA GLY A 46 -24.28 -11.61 11.28
C GLY A 46 -24.28 -13.01 10.66
N GLU A 47 -23.76 -13.20 9.44
CA GLU A 47 -23.58 -14.56 8.90
C GLU A 47 -22.45 -15.30 9.61
N GLN A 48 -22.64 -16.59 9.94
CA GLN A 48 -21.62 -17.39 10.59
C GLN A 48 -20.47 -17.76 9.63
N PRO A 49 -19.22 -17.79 10.13
CA PRO A 49 -18.03 -18.16 9.34
C PRO A 49 -18.19 -19.54 8.72
N LYS A 50 -18.07 -19.59 7.39
CA LYS A 50 -17.85 -20.84 6.66
C LYS A 50 -16.34 -21.09 6.63
N PRO A 51 -15.80 -22.01 7.46
CA PRO A 51 -14.36 -22.13 7.72
C PRO A 51 -13.51 -22.59 6.52
N HIS A 52 -14.13 -22.92 5.38
CA HIS A 52 -13.45 -23.51 4.22
C HIS A 52 -13.44 -22.63 2.96
N HIS A 53 -14.09 -21.47 2.96
CA HIS A 53 -14.03 -20.57 1.80
C HIS A 53 -12.68 -19.85 1.75
N ARG A 54 -12.02 -19.95 0.59
CA ARG A 54 -10.78 -19.26 0.29
C ARG A 54 -10.92 -18.64 -1.09
N PHE A 55 -10.76 -17.33 -1.16
CA PHE A 55 -10.81 -16.62 -2.44
C PHE A 55 -9.40 -16.20 -2.83
N LYS A 56 -9.06 -16.36 -4.11
CA LYS A 56 -7.81 -15.84 -4.63
C LYS A 56 -8.02 -14.37 -4.99
N LEU A 57 -7.33 -13.48 -4.31
CA LEU A 57 -7.37 -12.04 -4.57
C LEU A 57 -6.03 -11.58 -5.12
N ARG A 58 -6.07 -10.46 -5.83
CA ARG A 58 -4.90 -9.79 -6.38
C ARG A 58 -4.91 -8.34 -5.97
N PHE A 59 -3.84 -7.88 -5.34
CA PHE A 59 -3.64 -6.47 -5.07
C PHE A 59 -2.75 -5.84 -6.15
N ASP A 60 -2.98 -4.56 -6.41
CA ASP A 60 -2.18 -3.67 -7.25
C ASP A 60 -2.09 -2.31 -6.55
N VAL A 61 -0.87 -1.84 -6.31
CA VAL A 61 -0.63 -0.51 -5.75
C VAL A 61 -0.59 0.50 -6.90
N GLU A 62 -1.47 1.50 -6.84
CA GLU A 62 -1.59 2.54 -7.86
C GLU A 62 -0.24 3.25 -8.09
N GLU A 63 0.11 3.42 -9.37
CA GLU A 63 1.35 4.12 -9.73
C GLU A 63 1.08 5.60 -9.93
N MET A 64 1.37 6.38 -8.90
CA MET A 64 1.25 7.83 -8.96
C MET A 64 2.57 8.43 -9.48
N VAL A 65 2.91 8.24 -10.76
CA VAL A 65 4.22 8.59 -11.36
C VAL A 65 4.64 10.06 -11.14
N LYS A 66 3.68 10.95 -10.83
CA LYS A 66 3.98 12.35 -10.46
C LYS A 66 4.51 12.48 -9.04
N ASP A 67 4.01 11.66 -8.13
CA ASP A 67 4.06 11.83 -6.67
C ASP A 67 4.96 10.78 -6.01
N TRP A 68 4.77 9.51 -6.39
CA TRP A 68 5.41 8.34 -5.80
C TRP A 68 5.96 7.39 -6.85
N LEU A 69 7.20 6.96 -6.66
CA LEU A 69 7.72 5.74 -7.25
C LEU A 69 7.57 4.61 -6.24
N VAL A 70 6.85 3.55 -6.62
CA VAL A 70 6.66 2.35 -5.80
C VAL A 70 7.65 1.28 -6.23
N SER A 71 8.54 0.87 -5.32
CA SER A 71 9.52 -0.19 -5.53
C SER A 71 9.20 -1.42 -4.68
N GLY A 72 9.49 -2.61 -5.22
CA GLY A 72 9.18 -3.89 -4.60
C GLY A 72 7.93 -4.57 -5.18
N ARG A 73 7.13 -5.22 -4.34
CA ARG A 73 5.93 -5.97 -4.77
C ARG A 73 4.75 -5.02 -5.00
N LYS A 74 4.71 -4.36 -6.15
CA LYS A 74 3.59 -3.50 -6.58
C LYS A 74 2.29 -4.30 -6.80
N ARG A 75 2.43 -5.53 -7.30
CA ARG A 75 1.31 -6.45 -7.59
C ARG A 75 1.57 -7.80 -6.96
N GLY A 76 0.52 -8.44 -6.45
CA GLY A 76 0.65 -9.78 -5.90
C GLY A 76 -0.68 -10.50 -5.76
N ASP A 77 -0.62 -11.82 -5.82
CA ASP A 77 -1.75 -12.70 -5.57
C ASP A 77 -1.65 -13.23 -4.13
N PHE A 78 -2.80 -13.33 -3.45
CA PHE A 78 -2.91 -13.95 -2.14
C PHE A 78 -4.22 -14.73 -2.01
N LYS A 79 -4.25 -15.70 -1.10
CA LYS A 79 -5.45 -16.47 -0.80
C LYS A 79 -6.09 -15.86 0.45
N ALA A 80 -7.15 -15.09 0.25
CA ALA A 80 -7.92 -14.50 1.33
C ALA A 80 -8.64 -15.59 2.13
N THR A 81 -8.61 -15.44 3.44
CA THR A 81 -9.38 -16.21 4.42
C THR A 81 -10.24 -15.24 5.20
N ASP A 82 -11.35 -15.73 5.75
CA ASP A 82 -12.17 -14.90 6.63
C ASP A 82 -11.36 -14.48 7.88
N GLY A 83 -11.45 -13.20 8.24
CA GLY A 83 -10.65 -12.59 9.30
C GLY A 83 -9.13 -12.57 9.04
N GLY A 84 -8.70 -12.84 7.80
CA GLY A 84 -7.28 -12.89 7.44
C GLY A 84 -6.66 -11.50 7.38
N SER A 85 -5.42 -11.38 7.87
CA SER A 85 -4.58 -10.19 7.73
C SER A 85 -3.30 -10.53 6.96
N PHE A 86 -3.01 -9.77 5.90
CA PHE A 86 -1.89 -10.00 5.00
C PHE A 86 -1.01 -8.76 4.97
N ASN A 87 0.31 -8.94 5.13
CA ASN A 87 1.26 -7.84 5.14
C ASN A 87 2.32 -8.00 4.05
N PHE A 88 2.55 -6.94 3.28
CA PHE A 88 3.52 -6.91 2.19
C PHE A 88 4.47 -5.72 2.37
N PRO A 89 5.79 -5.93 2.48
CA PRO A 89 6.74 -4.83 2.51
C PRO A 89 6.83 -4.17 1.14
N ILE A 90 6.78 -2.84 1.13
CA ILE A 90 6.94 -2.01 -0.05
C ILE A 90 7.91 -0.85 0.25
N THR A 91 8.50 -0.29 -0.81
CA THR A 91 9.36 0.88 -0.71
C THR A 91 8.75 2.00 -1.52
N LEU A 92 8.60 3.17 -0.91
CA LEU A 92 8.08 4.37 -1.55
C LEU A 92 9.20 5.39 -1.73
N ILE A 93 9.28 6.03 -2.88
CA ILE A 93 10.18 7.16 -3.11
C ILE A 93 9.33 8.34 -3.55
N ALA A 94 9.31 9.39 -2.74
CA ALA A 94 8.60 10.62 -3.08
C ALA A 94 9.35 11.36 -4.21
N LEU A 95 8.65 11.74 -5.26
CA LEU A 95 9.25 12.37 -6.45
C LEU A 95 9.22 13.90 -6.37
N HIS A 96 8.29 14.48 -5.63
CA HIS A 96 8.22 15.90 -5.33
C HIS A 96 8.13 16.15 -3.83
N HIS A 97 8.39 17.40 -3.43
CA HIS A 97 8.18 17.88 -2.08
C HIS A 97 6.76 18.46 -1.93
N GLY A 98 6.32 18.69 -0.69
CA GLY A 98 4.98 19.15 -0.34
C GLY A 98 4.15 18.06 0.33
N GLU A 99 2.86 18.31 0.49
CA GLU A 99 1.93 17.32 1.03
C GLU A 99 1.46 16.36 -0.05
N VAL A 100 1.75 15.08 0.10
CA VAL A 100 1.48 14.05 -0.91
C VAL A 100 0.54 13.00 -0.33
N SER A 101 -0.51 12.63 -1.05
CA SER A 101 -1.40 11.54 -0.65
C SER A 101 -0.72 10.20 -0.87
N LEU A 102 -0.97 9.22 0.01
CA LEU A 102 -0.44 7.86 -0.17
C LEU A 102 -1.07 7.16 -1.39
N PRO A 103 -0.35 6.24 -2.07
CA PRO A 103 -0.88 5.48 -3.20
C PRO A 103 -2.08 4.62 -2.81
N LYS A 104 -3.11 4.56 -3.66
CA LYS A 104 -4.26 3.68 -3.41
C LYS A 104 -3.91 2.23 -3.72
N VAL A 105 -4.64 1.32 -3.08
CA VAL A 105 -4.48 -0.13 -3.30
C VAL A 105 -5.73 -0.68 -3.95
N VAL A 106 -5.63 -1.12 -5.20
CA VAL A 106 -6.72 -1.76 -5.92
C VAL A 106 -6.68 -3.26 -5.65
N ILE A 107 -7.80 -3.85 -5.22
CA ILE A 107 -7.89 -5.28 -4.97
C ILE A 107 -8.95 -5.88 -5.88
N THR A 108 -8.57 -6.92 -6.60
CA THR A 108 -9.39 -7.60 -7.60
C THR A 108 -9.54 -9.07 -7.25
N PRO A 109 -10.78 -9.59 -7.18
CA PRO A 109 -11.01 -11.01 -7.01
C PRO A 109 -10.66 -11.75 -8.30
N LEU A 110 -9.97 -12.89 -8.16
CA LEU A 110 -9.66 -13.79 -9.26
C LEU A 110 -10.66 -14.94 -9.30
N PRO A 111 -10.95 -15.51 -10.49
CA PRO A 111 -11.86 -16.65 -10.62
C PRO A 111 -11.40 -17.85 -9.79
N LEU A 112 -12.35 -18.50 -9.12
CA LEU A 112 -12.12 -19.75 -8.39
C LEU A 112 -11.77 -20.86 -9.39
N THR A 113 -10.58 -21.44 -9.26
CA THR A 113 -10.17 -22.59 -10.08
C THR A 113 -10.74 -23.86 -9.44
N GLY A 114 -11.83 -24.41 -9.98
CA GLY A 114 -12.33 -25.74 -9.58
C GLY A 114 -13.84 -25.90 -9.42
N GLU A 115 -14.61 -24.82 -9.26
CA GLU A 115 -16.09 -24.88 -9.21
C GLU A 115 -16.68 -24.56 -10.59
N LEU A 116 -16.57 -25.51 -11.52
CA LEU A 116 -17.34 -25.50 -12.77
C LEU A 116 -18.78 -25.95 -12.49
N THR A 117 -19.61 -25.06 -11.96
CA THR A 117 -21.06 -25.18 -12.18
C THR A 117 -21.36 -24.52 -13.53
N MET A 118 -21.68 -25.35 -14.53
CA MET A 118 -22.12 -25.01 -15.89
C MET A 118 -21.85 -23.56 -16.37
N ARG A 119 -20.79 -23.38 -17.17
CA ARG A 119 -20.54 -22.24 -18.08
C ARG A 119 -20.41 -20.83 -17.48
N THR A 120 -20.47 -20.63 -16.17
CA THR A 120 -20.33 -19.28 -15.58
C THR A 120 -19.21 -19.27 -14.55
N MET A 121 -18.12 -18.53 -14.81
CA MET A 121 -17.09 -18.26 -13.80
C MET A 121 -17.71 -17.42 -12.68
N VAL A 122 -17.88 -17.98 -11.49
CA VAL A 122 -18.35 -17.23 -10.33
C VAL A 122 -17.17 -16.42 -9.78
N VAL A 123 -17.15 -15.13 -10.11
CA VAL A 123 -16.23 -14.16 -9.50
C VAL A 123 -16.96 -13.52 -8.31
N PRO A 124 -16.44 -13.60 -7.08
CA PRO A 124 -17.06 -12.94 -5.93
C PRO A 124 -17.01 -11.42 -6.11
N THR A 125 -18.00 -10.71 -5.58
CA THR A 125 -17.91 -9.24 -5.50
C THR A 125 -16.99 -8.86 -4.35
N ALA A 126 -16.19 -7.80 -4.53
CA ALA A 126 -15.24 -7.33 -3.53
C ALA A 126 -15.32 -5.82 -3.38
N ASP A 127 -15.52 -5.35 -2.15
CA ASP A 127 -15.54 -3.94 -1.79
C ASP A 127 -14.27 -3.61 -1.01
N THR A 128 -13.48 -2.67 -1.53
CA THR A 128 -12.20 -2.27 -0.92
C THR A 128 -12.29 -0.87 -0.32
N HIS A 129 -12.12 -0.80 1.00
CA HIS A 129 -12.03 0.43 1.77
C HIS A 129 -10.56 0.84 1.97
N GLN A 130 -10.21 2.07 1.59
CA GLN A 130 -8.87 2.63 1.80
C GLN A 130 -8.80 3.24 3.20
N VAL A 131 -8.25 2.51 4.17
CA VAL A 131 -8.12 3.00 5.57
C VAL A 131 -7.27 4.27 5.64
N HIS A 132 -6.28 4.36 4.76
CA HIS A 132 -5.34 5.48 4.65
C HIS A 132 -5.79 6.52 3.61
N GLY A 133 -7.03 6.45 3.10
CA GLY A 133 -7.47 7.24 1.94
C GLY A 133 -7.44 8.76 2.12
N ALA A 134 -7.45 9.23 3.37
CA ALA A 134 -7.34 10.65 3.72
C ALA A 134 -5.95 11.03 4.29
N GLU A 135 -5.04 10.07 4.44
CA GLU A 135 -3.71 10.35 5.00
C GLU A 135 -2.84 11.07 3.95
N ARG A 136 -2.23 12.18 4.37
CA ARG A 136 -1.23 12.94 3.59
C ARG A 136 0.10 12.94 4.32
N VAL A 137 1.17 12.90 3.55
CA VAL A 137 2.54 12.87 4.05
C VAL A 137 3.26 14.13 3.61
N LEU A 138 3.85 14.85 4.56
CA LEU A 138 4.67 16.02 4.26
C LEU A 138 6.07 15.56 3.84
N VAL A 139 6.41 15.82 2.58
CA VAL A 139 7.72 15.55 2.00
C VAL A 139 8.51 16.85 1.92
N LEU A 140 9.67 16.88 2.55
CA LEU A 140 10.57 18.02 2.55
C LEU A 140 11.45 18.04 1.29
N PRO A 141 11.79 19.23 0.77
CA PRO A 141 12.78 19.34 -0.27
C PRO A 141 14.12 18.85 0.26
N ARG A 142 14.84 18.08 -0.56
CA ARG A 142 16.22 17.72 -0.24
C ARG A 142 17.05 19.00 -0.34
N GLY A 143 17.53 19.51 0.79
CA GLY A 143 18.31 20.74 0.82
C GLY A 143 19.44 20.68 -0.22
N GLY A 144 19.46 21.67 -1.12
CA GLY A 144 20.53 21.80 -2.10
C GLY A 144 21.86 21.94 -1.37
N ARG A 145 22.86 21.13 -1.73
CA ARG A 145 24.24 21.43 -1.36
C ARG A 145 24.53 22.81 -1.92
N SER A 146 24.71 23.80 -1.06
CA SER A 146 25.18 25.12 -1.48
C SER A 146 26.63 24.98 -1.90
N THR A 147 26.87 24.75 -3.19
CA THR A 147 28.22 24.80 -3.75
C THR A 147 28.58 26.26 -3.94
N PHE A 148 29.42 26.79 -3.06
CA PHE A 148 30.03 28.10 -3.26
C PHE A 148 31.29 27.94 -4.11
N VAL A 149 31.38 28.69 -5.21
CA VAL A 149 32.62 28.83 -5.97
C VAL A 149 33.38 29.99 -5.33
N VAL A 150 34.48 29.69 -4.66
CA VAL A 150 35.40 30.73 -4.18
C VAL A 150 36.32 31.06 -5.36
N GLY A 151 36.10 32.22 -5.98
CA GLY A 151 37.09 32.79 -6.89
C GLY A 151 38.31 33.22 -6.08
N MET A 152 39.42 32.50 -6.23
CA MET A 152 40.71 33.07 -5.83
C MET A 152 41.09 34.07 -6.92
N GLY A 153 41.14 35.36 -6.57
CA GLY A 153 41.52 36.40 -7.50
C GLY A 153 42.94 36.18 -8.00
N ASP A 154 43.14 36.35 -9.30
CA ASP A 154 44.47 36.55 -9.89
C ASP A 154 44.93 37.97 -9.54
N GLU A 155 46.08 38.08 -8.86
CA GLU A 155 46.83 39.32 -8.65
C GLU A 155 47.47 39.84 -9.94
#